data_AF-A0A0M4H9N9-F1
#
_entry.id   AF-A0A0M4H9N9-F1
#
_cell.length_a   1.000
_cell.length_b   1.000
_cell.length_c   1.000
_cell.angle_alpha   90.00
_cell.angle_beta   90.00
_cell.angle_gamma   90.00
#
_symmetry.space_group_name_H-M   'P 1'
#
loop_
_entity.id
_entity.type
_entity.pdbx_description
1 polymer ?
#
loop_
_entity_poly.entity_id
_entity_poly.type
_entity_poly.pdbx_seq_one_letter_code
_entity_poly.pdbx_strand_id
1 'polypeptide(L)'
;MAIKKRTQQERDREARIEAFGAAADAHGGEPAPVPASVPVAPPAAAAGDRQPTPSAGEARTWPKNALIRYPNDELPKLLAEVAALEERTHHATSLRALRRGLEVLREEHLKR
;
A
#
# COMPACT_ATOMS: atom_id res chain seq x y z
N MET A 1 18.87 10.74 57.36
CA MET A 1 18.27 10.53 56.02
C MET A 1 16.75 10.69 56.15
N ALA A 2 16.21 11.86 55.81
CA ALA A 2 14.78 12.12 55.92
C ALA A 2 14.06 11.58 54.67
N ILE A 3 13.20 10.58 54.85
CA ILE A 3 12.34 10.05 53.78
C ILE A 3 11.20 11.04 53.60
N LYS A 4 11.28 11.89 52.56
CA LYS A 4 10.19 12.79 52.19
C LYS A 4 8.95 11.95 51.87
N LYS A 5 7.87 12.15 52.64
CA LYS A 5 6.58 11.50 52.40
C LYS A 5 6.09 11.87 50.99
N ARG A 6 5.78 10.86 50.18
CA ARG A 6 5.22 11.04 48.82
C ARG A 6 4.00 11.95 48.87
N THR A 7 3.99 12.93 47.98
CA THR A 7 2.92 13.92 47.89
C THR A 7 1.67 13.29 47.26
N GLN A 8 0.49 13.83 47.55
CA GLN A 8 -0.78 13.31 47.01
C GLN A 8 -0.77 13.28 45.47
N GLN A 9 -0.11 14.27 44.86
CA GLN A 9 0.04 14.40 43.41
C GLN A 9 0.84 13.25 42.77
N GLU A 10 1.79 12.65 43.49
CA GLU A 10 2.54 11.49 43.00
C GLU A 10 1.67 10.22 43.00
N ARG A 11 0.76 10.09 43.97
CA ARG A 11 -0.20 8.98 44.03
C ARG A 11 -1.25 9.08 42.93
N ASP A 12 -1.74 10.28 42.68
CA ASP A 12 -2.69 10.53 41.58
C ASP A 12 -2.05 10.30 40.20
N ARG A 13 -0.73 10.51 40.09
CA ARG A 13 0.03 10.21 38.87
C ARG A 13 0.23 8.70 38.69
N GLU A 14 0.55 7.96 39.74
CA GLU A 14 0.63 6.48 39.69
C GLU A 14 -0.72 5.87 39.28
N ALA A 15 -1.84 6.33 39.86
CA ALA A 15 -3.19 5.86 39.53
C ALA A 15 -3.59 6.11 38.06
N ARG A 16 -3.17 7.24 37.47
CA ARG A 16 -3.41 7.54 36.04
C ARG A 16 -2.61 6.65 35.10
N ILE A 17 -1.39 6.28 35.49
CA ILE A 17 -0.52 5.40 34.69
C ILE A 17 -1.07 3.97 34.72
N GLU A 18 -1.56 3.51 35.87
CA GLU A 18 -2.20 2.20 36.00
C GLU A 18 -3.51 2.13 35.21
N ALA A 19 -4.33 3.19 35.22
CA ALA A 19 -5.53 3.28 34.38
C ALA A 19 -5.22 3.29 32.87
N PHE A 20 -4.11 3.90 32.45
CA PHE A 20 -3.67 3.87 31.05
C PHE A 20 -3.19 2.48 30.63
N GLY A 21 -2.46 1.77 31.50
CA GLY A 21 -2.04 0.38 31.28
C GLY A 21 -3.24 -0.57 31.18
N ALA A 22 -4.23 -0.44 32.07
CA ALA A 22 -5.45 -1.23 32.05
C ALA A 22 -6.29 -1.02 30.77
N ALA A 23 -6.30 0.21 30.22
CA ALA A 23 -6.97 0.50 28.96
C ALA A 23 -6.27 -0.13 27.73
N ALA A 24 -4.96 -0.36 27.81
CA ALA A 24 -4.19 -1.03 26.76
C ALA A 24 -4.42 -2.55 26.76
N ASP A 25 -4.50 -3.18 27.93
CA ASP A 25 -4.79 -4.62 28.08
C ASP A 25 -6.26 -4.97 27.77
N ALA A 26 -7.19 -4.02 27.92
CA ALA A 26 -8.61 -4.24 27.61
C ALA A 26 -8.92 -4.41 26.10
N HIS A 27 -7.95 -4.17 25.21
CA HIS A 27 -8.12 -4.36 23.76
C HIS A 27 -7.73 -5.76 23.25
N GLY A 28 -7.37 -6.69 24.15
CA GLY A 28 -6.89 -8.02 23.80
C GLY A 28 -7.94 -9.15 23.73
N GLY A 29 -9.25 -8.86 23.84
CA GLY A 29 -10.20 -9.91 24.25
C GLY A 29 -11.55 -10.03 23.55
N GLU A 30 -11.87 -9.28 22.49
CA GLU A 30 -13.18 -9.43 21.84
C GLU A 30 -13.06 -9.37 20.31
N PRO A 31 -13.40 -10.44 19.57
CA PRO A 31 -13.56 -10.33 18.12
C PRO A 31 -14.79 -9.45 17.88
N ALA A 32 -14.56 -8.23 17.41
CA ALA A 32 -15.63 -7.37 16.92
C ALA A 32 -16.48 -8.18 15.91
N PRO A 33 -17.82 -8.19 16.02
CA PRO A 33 -18.66 -8.81 15.02
C PRO A 33 -18.41 -8.09 13.69
N VAL A 34 -17.77 -8.79 12.76
CA VAL A 34 -17.62 -8.36 11.37
C VAL A 34 -19.01 -7.99 10.84
N PRO A 35 -19.29 -6.72 10.51
CA PRO A 35 -20.51 -6.41 9.79
C PRO A 35 -20.39 -7.08 8.42
N ALA A 36 -21.27 -8.06 8.18
CA ALA A 36 -21.47 -8.70 6.90
C ALA A 36 -22.06 -7.69 5.91
N SER A 37 -21.19 -6.85 5.35
CA SER A 37 -21.48 -5.98 4.23
C SER A 37 -20.30 -6.02 3.27
N VAL A 38 -20.05 -7.20 2.72
CA VAL A 38 -19.27 -7.32 1.48
C VAL A 38 -20.17 -6.73 0.40
N PRO A 39 -19.80 -5.63 -0.29
CA PRO A 39 -20.46 -5.30 -1.53
C PRO A 39 -20.11 -6.44 -2.47
N VAL A 40 -21.09 -7.27 -2.82
CA VAL A 40 -20.96 -8.21 -3.94
C VAL A 40 -20.71 -7.33 -5.16
N ALA A 41 -19.44 -7.21 -5.56
CA ALA A 41 -19.10 -6.63 -6.83
C ALA A 41 -19.83 -7.46 -7.90
N PRO A 42 -20.62 -6.84 -8.78
CA PRO A 42 -21.22 -7.58 -9.88
C PRO A 42 -20.09 -8.28 -10.65
N PRO A 43 -20.31 -9.52 -11.14
CA PRO A 43 -19.30 -10.20 -11.92
C PRO A 43 -18.91 -9.29 -13.07
N ALA A 44 -17.64 -8.91 -13.11
CA ALA A 44 -17.10 -8.14 -14.22
C ALA A 44 -17.38 -8.94 -15.48
N ALA A 45 -18.32 -8.45 -16.30
CA ALA A 45 -18.53 -8.98 -17.63
C ALA A 45 -17.16 -9.04 -18.30
N ALA A 46 -16.82 -10.21 -18.85
CA ALA A 46 -15.54 -10.44 -19.50
C ALA A 46 -15.29 -9.30 -20.49
N ALA A 47 -14.43 -8.35 -20.09
CA ALA A 47 -13.93 -7.31 -20.97
C ALA A 47 -12.99 -8.03 -21.91
N GLY A 48 -13.56 -8.55 -23.01
CA GLY A 48 -12.79 -9.09 -24.11
C GLY A 48 -11.75 -8.06 -24.55
N ASP A 49 -10.62 -8.55 -25.04
CA ASP A 49 -9.46 -7.83 -25.58
C ASP A 49 -9.83 -6.81 -26.67
N ARG A 50 -10.52 -5.74 -26.31
CA ARG A 50 -10.72 -4.57 -27.15
C ARG A 50 -9.82 -3.48 -26.60
N GLN A 51 -8.59 -3.51 -27.10
CA GLN A 51 -7.73 -2.35 -27.09
C GLN A 51 -8.55 -1.18 -27.66
N PRO A 52 -8.79 -0.09 -26.91
CA PRO A 52 -9.57 1.03 -27.42
C PRO A 52 -8.82 1.59 -28.62
N THR A 53 -9.38 1.37 -29.81
CA THR A 53 -8.91 2.01 -31.03
C THR A 53 -9.14 3.50 -30.83
N PRO A 54 -8.11 4.36 -30.87
CA PRO A 54 -8.33 5.78 -30.69
C PRO A 54 -9.20 6.27 -31.85
N SER A 55 -10.43 6.70 -31.54
CA SER A 55 -11.29 7.38 -32.51
C SER A 55 -10.55 8.64 -32.96
N ALA A 56 -10.35 8.77 -34.28
CA ALA A 56 -9.66 9.91 -34.86
C ALA A 56 -10.43 11.19 -34.53
N GLY A 57 -9.88 12.01 -33.63
CA GLY A 57 -10.45 13.31 -33.26
C GLY A 57 -10.57 13.56 -31.75
N GLU A 58 -10.49 12.52 -30.91
CA GLU A 58 -10.55 12.70 -29.46
C GLU A 58 -9.14 12.88 -28.89
N ALA A 59 -8.93 13.95 -28.10
CA ALA A 59 -7.67 14.16 -27.40
C ALA A 59 -7.37 12.90 -26.57
N ARG A 60 -6.30 12.19 -26.94
CA ARG A 60 -5.97 10.88 -26.38
C ARG A 60 -5.73 11.04 -24.88
N THR A 61 -6.76 10.73 -24.09
CA THR A 61 -6.67 10.75 -22.64
C THR A 61 -6.01 9.45 -22.19
N TRP A 62 -4.85 9.56 -21.57
CA TRP A 62 -4.13 8.40 -21.07
C TRP A 62 -4.67 8.01 -19.68
N PRO A 63 -4.89 6.71 -19.43
CA PRO A 63 -5.31 6.26 -18.11
C PRO A 63 -4.23 6.61 -17.07
N LYS A 64 -4.65 7.13 -15.91
CA LYS A 64 -3.75 7.52 -14.81
C LYS A 64 -3.37 6.34 -13.90
N ASN A 65 -4.16 5.27 -13.95
CA ASN A 65 -4.00 4.07 -13.16
C ASN A 65 -4.07 2.83 -14.06
N ALA A 66 -3.33 1.79 -13.69
CA ALA A 66 -3.34 0.53 -14.38
C ALA A 66 -3.19 -0.61 -13.37
N LEU A 67 -3.91 -1.70 -13.59
CA LEU A 67 -3.71 -2.96 -12.88
C LEU A 67 -2.80 -3.85 -13.73
N ILE A 68 -1.67 -4.26 -13.16
CA ILE A 68 -0.71 -5.15 -13.84
C ILE A 68 -0.99 -6.57 -13.38
N ARG A 69 -1.23 -7.47 -14.35
CA ARG A 69 -1.31 -8.92 -14.09
C ARG A 69 0.01 -9.55 -14.51
N TYR A 70 0.74 -10.10 -13.54
CA TYR A 70 1.99 -10.81 -13.81
C TYR A 70 1.69 -12.24 -14.28
N PRO A 71 2.31 -12.71 -15.37
CA PRO A 71 2.12 -14.09 -15.84
C PRO A 71 2.83 -15.11 -14.95
N ASN A 72 3.89 -14.68 -14.24
CA ASN A 72 4.65 -15.49 -13.29
C ASN A 72 5.08 -14.62 -12.09
N ASP A 73 5.60 -15.26 -11.05
CA ASP A 73 6.02 -14.63 -9.80
C ASP A 73 7.46 -14.11 -9.82
N GLU A 74 8.22 -14.35 -10.89
CA GLU A 74 9.61 -13.92 -11.01
C GLU A 74 9.75 -12.39 -11.06
N LEU A 75 8.97 -11.73 -11.92
CA LEU A 75 9.02 -10.29 -12.08
C LEU A 75 8.59 -9.51 -10.82
N PRO A 76 7.49 -9.85 -10.12
CA PRO A 76 7.13 -9.15 -8.89
C PRO A 76 8.13 -9.42 -7.75
N LYS A 77 8.77 -10.60 -7.69
CA LYS A 77 9.86 -10.87 -6.73
C LYS A 77 11.06 -9.95 -6.98
N LEU A 78 11.53 -9.88 -8.22
CA LEU A 78 12.65 -9.02 -8.59
C LEU A 78 12.35 -7.55 -8.29
N LEU A 79 11.13 -7.06 -8.57
CA LEU A 79 10.72 -5.70 -8.22
C LEU A 79 10.76 -5.44 -6.71
N ALA A 80 10.32 -6.40 -5.89
CA ALA A 80 10.37 -6.28 -4.44
C ALA A 80 11.81 -6.27 -3.91
N GLU A 81 12.69 -7.11 -4.45
CA GLU A 81 14.11 -7.14 -4.10
C GLU A 81 14.79 -5.81 -4.44
N VAL A 82 14.59 -5.29 -5.65
CA VAL A 82 15.15 -4.00 -6.07
C VAL A 82 14.58 -2.85 -5.23
N ALA A 83 13.28 -2.89 -4.89
CA ALA A 83 12.68 -1.87 -4.03
C ALA A 83 13.30 -1.85 -2.62
N ALA A 84 13.61 -3.03 -2.06
CA ALA A 84 14.31 -3.14 -0.78
C ALA A 84 15.74 -2.59 -0.87
N LEU A 85 16.47 -2.90 -1.94
CA LEU A 85 17.84 -2.40 -2.17
C LEU A 85 17.90 -0.88 -2.35
N GLU A 86 16.88 -0.29 -2.97
CA GLU A 86 16.81 1.15 -3.20
C GLU A 86 16.15 1.94 -2.06
N GLU A 87 15.73 1.26 -0.98
CA GLU A 87 14.96 1.83 0.14
C GLU A 87 13.73 2.62 -0.35
N ARG A 88 13.01 2.07 -1.34
CA ARG A 88 11.87 2.71 -2.00
C ARG A 88 10.60 1.88 -1.91
N THR A 89 9.47 2.55 -2.10
CA THR A 89 8.18 1.86 -2.22
C THR A 89 8.13 1.05 -3.51
N HIS A 90 7.45 -0.10 -3.46
CA HIS A 90 7.24 -0.96 -4.62
C HIS A 90 6.67 -0.19 -5.83
N HIS A 91 5.73 0.73 -5.58
CA HIS A 91 5.13 1.56 -6.63
C HIS A 91 6.15 2.50 -7.28
N ALA A 92 6.97 3.20 -6.49
CA ALA A 92 7.99 4.11 -7.02
C ALA A 92 9.05 3.35 -7.85
N THR A 93 9.49 2.19 -7.37
CA THR A 93 10.42 1.32 -8.09
C THR A 93 9.82 0.81 -9.40
N SER A 94 8.55 0.40 -9.38
CA SER A 94 7.83 -0.05 -10.57
C SER A 94 7.75 1.04 -11.65
N LEU A 95 7.40 2.28 -11.27
CA LEU A 95 7.36 3.41 -12.20
C LEU A 95 8.74 3.73 -12.78
N ARG A 96 9.78 3.68 -11.96
CA ARG A 96 11.15 3.91 -12.40
C ARG A 96 11.61 2.85 -13.40
N ALA A 97 11.38 1.58 -13.09
CA ALA A 97 11.73 0.47 -13.96
C ALA A 97 10.99 0.55 -15.31
N LEU A 98 9.69 0.84 -15.28
CA LEU A 98 8.88 1.05 -16.49
C LEU A 98 9.41 2.20 -17.34
N ARG A 99 9.67 3.36 -16.73
CA ARG A 99 10.21 4.52 -17.46
C ARG A 99 11.55 4.19 -18.12
N ARG A 100 12.46 3.58 -17.36
CA ARG A 100 13.80 3.25 -17.88
C ARG A 100 13.74 2.20 -19.00
N GLY A 101 12.91 1.17 -18.84
CA GLY A 101 12.69 0.16 -19.87
C GLY A 101 12.13 0.76 -21.16
N LEU A 102 11.14 1.65 -21.06
CA LEU A 102 10.56 2.32 -22.23
C LEU A 102 11.55 3.25 -22.93
N GLU A 103 12.40 3.96 -22.19
CA GLU A 103 13.47 4.78 -22.75
C GLU A 103 14.46 3.93 -23.55
N VAL A 104 14.90 2.79 -23.00
CA VAL A 104 15.81 1.85 -23.68
C VAL A 104 15.17 1.29 -24.95
N LEU A 105 13.93 0.78 -24.87
CA LEU A 105 13.22 0.25 -26.04
C LEU A 105 13.06 1.32 -27.13
N ARG A 106 12.73 2.56 -26.75
CA ARG A 106 12.63 3.68 -27.69
C ARG A 106 13.96 3.94 -28.40
N GLU A 107 15.06 3.96 -27.66
CA GLU A 107 16.40 4.15 -28.24
C GLU A 107 16.79 3.01 -29.18
N GLU A 108 16.50 1.76 -28.83
CA GLU A 108 16.76 0.59 -29.66
C GLU A 108 16.02 0.67 -31.01
N HIS A 109 14.77 1.14 -30.98
CA HIS A 109 13.99 1.34 -32.21
C HIS A 109 14.47 2.51 -33.06
N LEU A 110 15.06 3.54 -32.47
CA LEU A 110 15.61 4.69 -33.21
C LEU A 110 17.00 4.42 -33.80
N LYS A 111 17.71 3.42 -33.29
CA LYS A 111 19.04 3.00 -33.78
C LYS A 111 18.97 1.97 -34.92
N ARG A 112 17.78 1.44 -35.22
CA ARG A 112 17.51 0.55 -36.37
C ARG A 112 17.08 1.36 -37.58
#